data_AF-A0A1I9WJM2-F1
#
_entry.id   AF-A0A1I9WJM2-F1
#
_cell.length_a   1.000
_cell.length_b   1.000
_cell.length_c   1.000
_cell.angle_alpha   90.00
_cell.angle_beta   90.00
_cell.angle_gamma   90.00
#
_symmetry.space_group_name_H-M   'P 1'
#
loop_
_entity.id
_entity.type
_entity.pdbx_description
1 polymer ?
#
loop_
_entity_poly.entity_id
_entity_poly.type
_entity_poly.pdbx_seq_one_letter_code
_entity_poly.pdbx_strand_id
1 'polypeptide(L)'
;MNAYLIFSLMVLTHVLCDFYFQSDKCVEDKKYDGYRPLSKLKRFLIAHLLHAFYHSVAIAGVVFSWIFLDSGIKKCDAITCVNALNVLKVAGIVLASHFLIDVLKECISYKYKNYKASLFVVDQIFHLGIIFWVATSFFYAAPYQKISSNIYNELITGVVFIVALLVLIKPASFFITLFISSKTIGGSPGEIKMTKSVLASAYYADLSKIYLDTDDNSLNNLGVTLEKSKTKAESVISYLAAQDLNVDSKKAFLSNDAGKWIGYIERSMIFIFFIFNQAAAIAVIMAIKTAFRFNDLKDDNDSTRSEYIMIGTFLSFFITMIIAGIADFSIKSIWDGVEYKMLDFNIMAFFSKYIL
;
A
#
# COMPACT_ATOMS: atom_id res chain seq x y z
N MET A 1 30.80 -6.47 -4.42
CA MET A 1 29.56 -5.63 -4.37
C MET A 1 29.24 -5.25 -2.92
N ASN A 2 28.93 -3.98 -2.63
CA ASN A 2 28.72 -3.44 -1.27
C ASN A 2 27.55 -4.15 -0.52
N ALA A 3 27.72 -4.44 0.79
CA ALA A 3 26.69 -5.01 1.65
C ALA A 3 25.38 -4.19 1.68
N TYR A 4 25.48 -2.88 1.48
CA TYR A 4 24.29 -2.02 1.34
C TYR A 4 23.52 -2.29 0.06
N LEU A 5 24.20 -2.56 -1.07
CA LEU A 5 23.53 -2.83 -2.32
C LEU A 5 22.76 -4.16 -2.27
N ILE A 6 23.36 -5.22 -1.71
CA ILE A 6 22.65 -6.49 -1.56
C ILE A 6 21.46 -6.36 -0.62
N PHE A 7 21.61 -5.64 0.50
CA PHE A 7 20.49 -5.37 1.41
C PHE A 7 19.35 -4.62 0.71
N SER A 8 19.66 -3.51 0.01
CA SER A 8 18.65 -2.74 -0.72
C SER A 8 17.97 -3.57 -1.83
N LEU A 9 18.71 -4.43 -2.52
CA LEU A 9 18.15 -5.34 -3.53
C LEU A 9 17.25 -6.42 -2.89
N MET A 10 17.61 -6.99 -1.74
CA MET A 10 16.76 -7.94 -1.03
C MET A 10 15.45 -7.29 -0.57
N VAL A 11 15.51 -6.05 -0.08
CA VAL A 11 14.30 -5.27 0.27
C VAL A 11 13.45 -5.02 -0.98
N LEU A 12 14.05 -4.61 -2.10
CA LEU A 12 13.34 -4.42 -3.37
C LEU A 12 12.64 -5.71 -3.82
N THR A 13 13.35 -6.84 -3.80
CA THR A 13 12.78 -8.14 -4.17
C THR A 13 11.61 -8.51 -3.27
N HIS A 14 11.72 -8.31 -1.96
CA HIS A 14 10.63 -8.57 -1.03
C HIS A 14 9.39 -7.72 -1.33
N VAL A 15 9.54 -6.40 -1.51
CA VAL A 15 8.43 -5.50 -1.85
C VAL A 15 7.76 -5.90 -3.17
N LEU A 16 8.54 -6.27 -4.17
CA LEU A 16 8.01 -6.72 -5.46
C LEU A 16 7.21 -8.02 -5.31
N CYS A 17 7.77 -9.02 -4.63
CA CYS A 17 7.13 -10.31 -4.45
C CYS A 17 5.82 -10.22 -3.64
N ASP A 18 5.80 -9.48 -2.53
CA ASP A 18 4.62 -9.42 -1.65
C ASP A 18 3.48 -8.56 -2.21
N PHE A 19 3.79 -7.47 -2.93
CA PHE A 19 2.76 -6.50 -3.31
C PHE A 19 2.51 -6.40 -4.82
N TYR A 20 3.52 -6.71 -5.63
CA TYR A 20 3.45 -6.50 -7.08
C TYR A 20 3.25 -7.79 -7.86
N PHE A 21 3.87 -8.89 -7.44
CA PHE A 21 3.76 -10.18 -8.12
C PHE A 21 2.64 -11.07 -7.56
N GLN A 22 2.11 -10.74 -6.38
CA GLN A 22 0.98 -11.46 -5.82
C GLN A 22 -0.33 -11.12 -6.54
N SER A 23 -1.06 -12.14 -7.00
CA SER A 23 -2.40 -11.99 -7.61
C SER A 23 -3.51 -12.01 -6.56
N ASP A 24 -4.67 -11.41 -6.88
CA ASP A 24 -5.83 -11.36 -5.98
C ASP A 24 -6.30 -12.77 -5.58
N LYS A 25 -6.26 -13.73 -6.51
CA LYS A 25 -6.58 -15.13 -6.24
C LYS A 25 -5.64 -15.76 -5.22
N CYS A 26 -4.34 -15.49 -5.32
CA CYS A 26 -3.35 -15.95 -4.34
C CYS A 26 -3.61 -15.35 -2.96
N VAL A 27 -3.98 -14.07 -2.89
CA VAL A 27 -4.39 -13.42 -1.63
C VAL A 27 -5.61 -14.10 -1.03
N GLU A 28 -6.61 -14.44 -1.86
CA GLU A 28 -7.83 -15.10 -1.40
C GLU A 28 -7.57 -16.52 -0.87
N ASP A 29 -6.77 -17.31 -1.57
CA ASP A 29 -6.39 -18.67 -1.15
C ASP A 29 -5.55 -18.68 0.16
N LYS A 30 -4.89 -17.56 0.48
CA LYS A 30 -4.17 -17.36 1.75
C LYS A 30 -5.07 -16.92 2.92
N LYS A 31 -6.34 -16.58 2.72
CA LYS A 31 -7.18 -16.13 3.85
C LYS A 31 -7.54 -17.28 4.79
N TYR A 32 -7.33 -17.07 6.09
CA TYR A 32 -7.77 -18.01 7.10
C TYR A 32 -9.24 -17.75 7.47
N ASP A 33 -10.10 -18.74 7.21
CA ASP A 33 -11.55 -18.67 7.44
C ASP A 33 -12.02 -19.43 8.71
N GLY A 34 -11.11 -20.04 9.47
CA GLY A 34 -11.43 -20.72 10.75
C GLY A 34 -11.84 -22.20 10.64
N TYR A 35 -11.58 -22.87 9.53
CA TYR A 35 -12.27 -24.13 9.18
C TYR A 35 -11.54 -25.45 9.48
N ARG A 36 -12.38 -26.51 9.66
CA ARG A 36 -12.05 -27.92 10.01
C ARG A 36 -11.81 -28.93 8.85
N PRO A 37 -12.24 -28.75 7.57
CA PRO A 37 -12.00 -29.75 6.53
C PRO A 37 -10.55 -29.69 6.04
N LEU A 38 -9.90 -30.85 6.02
CA LEU A 38 -8.48 -31.01 5.68
C LEU A 38 -8.13 -30.44 4.28
N SER A 39 -9.07 -30.46 3.34
CA SER A 39 -8.87 -29.94 1.97
C SER A 39 -8.65 -28.43 1.93
N LYS A 40 -9.38 -27.64 2.74
CA LYS A 40 -9.21 -26.18 2.81
C LYS A 40 -7.91 -25.82 3.54
N LEU A 41 -7.60 -26.50 4.64
CA LEU A 41 -6.33 -26.31 5.36
C LEU A 41 -5.14 -26.60 4.44
N LYS A 42 -5.21 -27.66 3.63
CA LYS A 42 -4.18 -27.96 2.62
C LYS A 42 -4.02 -26.83 1.62
N ARG A 43 -5.12 -26.28 1.07
CA ARG A 43 -5.07 -25.14 0.14
C ARG A 43 -4.41 -23.91 0.76
N PHE A 44 -4.81 -23.55 1.99
CA PHE A 44 -4.23 -22.46 2.76
C PHE A 44 -2.72 -22.63 2.95
N LEU A 45 -2.27 -23.81 3.40
CA LEU A 45 -0.84 -24.07 3.63
C LEU A 45 -0.04 -24.12 2.33
N ILE A 46 -0.59 -24.71 1.26
CA ILE A 46 0.07 -24.75 -0.06
C ILE A 46 0.21 -23.34 -0.64
N ALA A 47 -0.81 -22.50 -0.52
CA ALA A 47 -0.76 -21.12 -0.99
C ALA A 47 0.36 -20.33 -0.30
N HIS A 48 0.48 -20.45 1.03
CA HIS A 48 1.57 -19.85 1.80
C HIS A 48 2.93 -20.42 1.44
N LEU A 49 3.05 -21.74 1.29
CA LEU A 49 4.31 -22.39 0.95
C LEU A 49 4.79 -21.99 -0.44
N LEU A 50 3.89 -21.93 -1.43
CA LEU A 50 4.22 -21.48 -2.78
C LEU A 50 4.67 -20.02 -2.77
N HIS A 51 3.96 -19.16 -2.04
CA HIS A 51 4.34 -17.76 -1.89
C HIS A 51 5.72 -17.60 -1.25
N ALA A 52 5.96 -18.25 -0.11
CA ALA A 52 7.26 -18.25 0.56
C ALA A 52 8.37 -18.84 -0.33
N PHE A 53 8.05 -19.84 -1.17
CA PHE A 53 8.98 -20.40 -2.15
C PHE A 53 9.37 -19.38 -3.23
N TYR A 54 8.42 -18.62 -3.77
CA TYR A 54 8.73 -17.53 -4.71
C TYR A 54 9.66 -16.49 -4.08
N HIS A 55 9.42 -16.10 -2.84
CA HIS A 55 10.31 -15.18 -2.11
C HIS A 55 11.72 -15.74 -1.93
N SER A 56 11.79 -17.01 -1.48
CA SER A 56 13.05 -17.71 -1.28
C SER A 56 13.88 -17.80 -2.56
N VAL A 57 13.27 -18.19 -3.68
CA VAL A 57 13.93 -18.27 -4.99
C VAL A 57 14.38 -16.90 -5.48
N ALA A 58 13.54 -15.87 -5.35
CA ALA A 58 13.88 -14.53 -5.82
C ALA A 58 15.06 -13.93 -5.04
N ILE A 59 15.06 -14.05 -3.71
CA ILE A 59 16.16 -13.60 -2.86
C ILE A 59 17.43 -14.43 -3.10
N ALA A 60 17.30 -15.76 -3.24
CA ALA A 60 18.43 -16.61 -3.60
C ALA A 60 19.06 -16.20 -4.94
N GLY A 61 18.25 -15.79 -5.92
CA GLY A 61 18.72 -15.26 -7.20
C GLY A 61 19.53 -13.97 -7.07
N VAL A 62 19.11 -13.05 -6.20
CA VAL A 62 19.87 -11.82 -5.88
C VAL A 62 21.22 -12.17 -5.23
N VAL A 63 21.21 -13.07 -4.25
CA VAL A 63 22.44 -13.51 -3.56
C VAL A 63 23.38 -14.23 -4.52
N PHE A 64 22.84 -15.11 -5.36
CA PHE A 64 23.62 -15.83 -6.37
C PHE A 64 24.27 -14.86 -7.36
N SER A 65 23.51 -13.85 -7.82
CA SER A 65 24.02 -12.80 -8.70
C SER A 65 25.14 -12.00 -8.02
N TRP A 66 25.01 -11.70 -6.72
CA TRP A 66 26.07 -11.05 -5.94
C TRP A 66 27.36 -11.89 -5.91
N ILE A 67 27.26 -13.19 -5.59
CA ILE A 67 28.42 -14.10 -5.56
C ILE A 67 29.10 -14.15 -6.92
N PHE A 68 28.32 -14.28 -8.00
CA PHE A 68 28.83 -14.40 -9.35
C PHE A 68 29.54 -13.12 -9.81
N LEU A 69 28.98 -11.95 -9.51
CA LEU A 69 29.57 -10.65 -9.85
C LEU A 69 30.80 -10.32 -9.00
N ASP A 70 30.83 -10.74 -7.73
CA ASP A 70 31.95 -10.49 -6.81
C ASP A 70 33.15 -11.41 -7.10
N SER A 71 32.93 -12.68 -7.45
CA SER A 71 34.02 -13.65 -7.56
C SER A 71 34.92 -13.43 -8.78
N GLY A 72 34.49 -12.67 -9.79
CA GLY A 72 35.10 -12.69 -11.11
C GLY A 72 35.04 -14.10 -11.72
N ILE A 73 35.15 -14.24 -13.04
CA ILE A 73 35.00 -15.55 -13.72
C ILE A 73 36.18 -16.52 -13.44
N LYS A 74 37.03 -16.26 -12.43
CA LYS A 74 38.25 -17.03 -12.20
C LYS A 74 38.16 -17.91 -10.95
N LYS A 75 37.92 -19.19 -11.25
CA LYS A 75 38.14 -20.44 -10.50
C LYS A 75 36.96 -21.01 -9.71
N CYS A 76 36.53 -22.19 -10.16
CA CYS A 76 35.80 -23.18 -9.39
C CYS A 76 36.70 -23.76 -8.28
N ASP A 77 37.03 -22.95 -7.27
CA ASP A 77 37.71 -23.40 -6.05
C ASP A 77 36.68 -23.75 -4.96
N ALA A 78 37.11 -24.41 -3.87
CA ALA A 78 36.29 -24.76 -2.71
C ALA A 78 35.47 -23.59 -2.13
N ILE A 79 35.93 -22.35 -2.35
CA ILE A 79 35.25 -21.09 -2.01
C ILE A 79 33.89 -20.98 -2.73
N THR A 80 33.78 -21.44 -3.97
CA THR A 80 32.53 -21.46 -4.75
C THR A 80 31.49 -22.41 -4.13
N CYS A 81 31.93 -23.56 -3.63
CA CYS A 81 31.05 -24.51 -2.94
C CYS A 81 30.56 -23.98 -1.59
N VAL A 82 31.42 -23.29 -0.83
CA VAL A 82 31.03 -22.61 0.42
C VAL A 82 30.01 -21.50 0.14
N ASN A 83 30.20 -20.72 -0.92
CA ASN A 83 29.28 -19.67 -1.33
C ASN A 83 27.93 -20.24 -1.81
N ALA A 84 27.92 -21.35 -2.54
CA ALA A 84 26.69 -22.05 -2.93
C ALA A 84 25.91 -22.57 -1.71
N LEU A 85 26.60 -23.10 -0.69
CA LEU A 85 25.97 -23.51 0.56
C LEU A 85 25.34 -22.33 1.30
N ASN A 86 25.98 -21.16 1.27
CA ASN A 86 25.42 -19.94 1.88
C ASN A 86 24.14 -19.48 1.15
N VAL A 87 24.07 -19.59 -0.19
CA VAL A 87 22.82 -19.32 -0.94
C VAL A 87 21.70 -20.23 -0.45
N LEU A 88 21.96 -21.53 -0.33
CA LEU A 88 20.96 -22.50 0.12
C LEU A 88 20.52 -22.24 1.56
N LYS A 89 21.44 -21.87 2.46
CA LYS A 89 21.11 -21.49 3.84
C LYS A 89 20.22 -20.25 3.87
N VAL A 90 20.56 -19.20 3.12
CA VAL A 90 19.75 -17.98 3.02
C VAL A 90 18.36 -18.31 2.46
N ALA A 91 18.29 -19.08 1.39
CA ALA A 91 17.03 -19.51 0.78
C ALA A 91 16.16 -20.27 1.80
N GLY A 92 16.73 -21.22 2.54
CA GLY A 92 16.02 -22.00 3.56
C GLY A 92 15.51 -21.15 4.72
N ILE A 93 16.33 -20.21 5.22
CA ILE A 93 15.94 -19.27 6.27
C ILE A 93 14.75 -18.42 5.82
N VAL A 94 14.87 -17.79 4.65
CA VAL A 94 13.82 -16.91 4.09
C VAL A 94 12.52 -17.69 3.84
N LEU A 95 12.61 -18.91 3.30
CA LEU A 95 11.46 -19.78 3.08
C LEU A 95 10.72 -20.06 4.39
N ALA A 96 11.47 -20.53 5.40
CA ALA A 96 10.89 -20.92 6.69
C ALA A 96 10.32 -19.73 7.44
N SER A 97 11.03 -18.60 7.48
CA SER A 97 10.58 -17.40 8.17
C SER A 97 9.36 -16.78 7.49
N HIS A 98 9.37 -16.62 6.16
CA HIS A 98 8.26 -16.00 5.41
C HIS A 98 6.98 -16.83 5.59
N PHE A 99 7.09 -18.15 5.40
CA PHE A 99 5.99 -19.07 5.64
C PHE A 99 5.42 -18.94 7.06
N LEU A 100 6.29 -18.92 8.07
CA LEU A 100 5.86 -18.83 9.47
C LEU A 100 5.19 -17.48 9.77
N ILE A 101 5.78 -16.37 9.32
CA ILE A 101 5.28 -15.01 9.59
C ILE A 101 3.90 -14.83 8.95
N ASP A 102 3.73 -15.16 7.66
CA ASP A 102 2.45 -15.01 6.97
C ASP A 102 1.34 -15.87 7.63
N VAL A 103 1.65 -17.15 7.94
CA VAL A 103 0.68 -18.05 8.57
C VAL A 103 0.28 -17.54 9.96
N LEU A 104 1.24 -17.07 10.77
CA LEU A 104 0.96 -16.51 12.10
C LEU A 104 0.10 -15.26 12.00
N LYS A 105 0.44 -14.34 11.10
CA LYS A 105 -0.33 -13.11 10.86
C LYS A 105 -1.78 -13.44 10.53
N GLU A 106 -2.04 -14.39 9.64
CA GLU A 106 -3.40 -14.70 9.22
C GLU A 106 -4.22 -15.38 10.32
N CYS A 107 -3.59 -16.27 11.10
CA CYS A 107 -4.19 -16.87 12.29
C CYS A 107 -4.59 -15.81 13.34
N ILE A 108 -3.72 -14.82 13.60
CA ILE A 108 -3.96 -13.76 14.58
C ILE A 108 -5.01 -12.76 14.05
N SER A 109 -4.95 -12.43 12.76
CA SER A 109 -5.89 -11.54 12.06
C SER A 109 -7.32 -12.06 12.11
N TYR A 110 -7.50 -13.38 12.04
CA TYR A 110 -8.80 -14.02 12.23
C TYR A 110 -9.37 -13.79 13.63
N LYS A 111 -8.54 -13.91 14.68
CA LYS A 111 -8.95 -13.73 16.07
C LYS A 111 -9.18 -12.26 16.45
N TYR A 112 -8.41 -11.33 15.89
CA TYR A 112 -8.40 -9.92 16.28
C TYR A 112 -8.67 -8.97 15.10
N LYS A 113 -9.92 -8.96 14.60
CA LYS A 113 -10.33 -8.18 13.41
C LYS A 113 -10.09 -6.66 13.53
N ASN A 114 -10.15 -6.09 14.73
CA ASN A 114 -9.97 -4.64 14.96
C ASN A 114 -8.51 -4.18 14.84
N TYR A 115 -7.55 -5.11 14.86
CA TYR A 115 -6.11 -4.80 14.86
C TYR A 115 -5.42 -5.12 13.53
N LYS A 116 -6.19 -5.33 12.44
CA LYS A 116 -5.66 -5.71 11.13
C LYS A 116 -4.57 -4.77 10.60
N ALA A 117 -4.73 -3.46 10.78
CA ALA A 117 -3.74 -2.47 10.34
C ALA A 117 -2.43 -2.59 11.13
N SER A 118 -2.51 -2.75 12.45
CA SER A 118 -1.32 -2.94 13.30
C SER A 118 -0.64 -4.28 13.02
N LEU A 119 -1.41 -5.35 12.80
CA LEU A 119 -0.88 -6.66 12.43
C LEU A 119 -0.16 -6.62 11.09
N PHE A 120 -0.67 -5.85 10.12
CA PHE A 120 0.04 -5.60 8.87
C PHE A 120 1.39 -4.91 9.10
N VAL A 121 1.48 -3.89 9.96
CA VAL A 121 2.77 -3.23 10.24
C VAL A 121 3.75 -4.18 10.90
N VAL A 122 3.30 -4.94 11.91
CA VAL A 122 4.13 -5.92 12.61
C VAL A 122 4.67 -7.00 11.65
N ASP A 123 3.81 -7.48 10.76
CA ASP A 123 4.17 -8.42 9.69
C ASP A 123 5.30 -7.88 8.79
N GLN A 124 5.20 -6.63 8.33
CA GLN A 124 6.25 -6.01 7.51
C GLN A 124 7.56 -5.80 8.30
N ILE A 125 7.47 -5.46 9.59
CA ILE A 125 8.64 -5.33 10.47
C ILE A 125 9.37 -6.66 10.62
N PHE A 126 8.65 -7.76 10.83
CA PHE A 126 9.28 -9.09 10.94
C PHE A 126 9.96 -9.51 9.64
N HIS A 127 9.32 -9.32 8.49
CA HIS A 127 9.92 -9.64 7.20
C HIS A 127 11.20 -8.82 6.92
N LEU A 128 11.14 -7.50 7.11
CA LEU A 128 12.31 -6.63 6.96
C LEU A 128 13.39 -6.95 7.99
N GLY A 129 13.01 -7.31 9.21
CA GLY A 129 13.93 -7.72 10.27
C GLY A 129 14.70 -8.99 9.92
N ILE A 130 14.05 -9.99 9.31
CA ILE A 130 14.73 -11.18 8.81
C ILE A 130 15.68 -10.82 7.66
N ILE A 131 15.25 -10.00 6.70
CA ILE A 131 16.10 -9.56 5.58
C ILE A 131 17.35 -8.84 6.11
N PHE A 132 17.17 -7.93 7.07
CA PHE A 132 18.26 -7.24 7.73
C PHE A 132 19.20 -8.22 8.43
N TRP A 133 18.66 -9.13 9.26
CA TRP A 133 19.46 -10.13 9.96
C TRP A 133 20.25 -11.03 9.00
N VAL A 134 19.64 -11.48 7.90
CA VAL A 134 20.32 -12.24 6.85
C VAL A 134 21.42 -11.41 6.18
N ALA A 135 21.13 -10.16 5.82
CA ALA A 135 22.10 -9.27 5.20
C ALA A 135 23.34 -9.07 6.09
N THR A 136 23.12 -8.83 7.38
CA THR A 136 24.20 -8.63 8.36
C THR A 136 25.01 -9.90 8.61
N SER A 137 24.34 -11.03 8.84
CA SER A 137 24.99 -12.27 9.28
C SER A 137 25.83 -12.92 8.18
N PHE A 138 25.43 -12.77 6.91
CA PHE A 138 26.07 -13.46 5.78
C PHE A 138 26.94 -12.57 4.91
N PHE A 139 26.67 -11.26 4.84
CA PHE A 139 27.31 -10.38 3.85
C PHE A 139 28.06 -9.18 4.45
N TYR A 140 27.92 -8.91 5.76
CA TYR A 140 28.63 -7.78 6.38
C TYR A 140 30.14 -7.97 6.43
N ALA A 141 30.61 -9.21 6.59
CA ALA A 141 32.03 -9.54 6.63
C ALA A 141 32.69 -9.56 5.23
N ALA A 142 31.93 -9.37 4.14
CA ALA A 142 32.49 -9.41 2.79
C ALA A 142 33.36 -8.16 2.52
N PRO A 143 34.60 -8.33 2.03
CA PRO A 143 35.49 -7.21 1.79
C PRO A 143 34.92 -6.28 0.72
N TYR A 144 34.96 -4.97 0.99
CA TYR A 144 34.55 -3.94 0.05
C TYR A 144 35.43 -4.00 -1.21
N GLN A 145 34.88 -4.47 -2.33
CA GLN A 145 35.60 -4.45 -3.60
C GLN A 145 35.74 -3.02 -4.12
N LYS A 146 36.99 -2.62 -4.35
CA LYS A 146 37.45 -1.30 -4.79
C LYS A 146 37.19 -1.06 -6.31
N ILE A 147 35.98 -1.35 -6.78
CA ILE A 147 35.45 -0.75 -8.02
C ILE A 147 35.13 0.72 -7.68
N SER A 148 35.17 1.64 -8.65
CA SER A 148 34.96 3.07 -8.39
C SER A 148 33.71 3.30 -7.54
N SER A 149 33.90 3.85 -6.34
CA SER A 149 32.87 4.02 -5.30
C SER A 149 31.59 4.67 -5.80
N ASN A 150 31.69 5.52 -6.83
CA ASN A 150 30.57 6.33 -7.32
C ASN A 150 29.48 5.49 -8.02
N ILE A 151 29.84 4.51 -8.86
CA ILE A 151 28.84 3.69 -9.59
C ILE A 151 27.97 2.88 -8.60
N TYR A 152 28.58 2.31 -7.56
CA TYR A 152 27.82 1.57 -6.55
C TYR A 152 26.92 2.49 -5.73
N ASN A 153 27.39 3.67 -5.35
CA ASN A 153 26.57 4.64 -4.61
C ASN A 153 25.37 5.12 -5.44
N GLU A 154 25.56 5.36 -6.74
CA GLU A 154 24.48 5.67 -7.69
C GLU A 154 23.47 4.51 -7.78
N LEU A 155 23.94 3.26 -7.91
CA LEU A 155 23.06 2.08 -7.95
C LEU A 155 22.25 1.91 -6.67
N ILE A 156 22.89 2.02 -5.50
CA ILE A 156 22.18 1.91 -4.20
C ILE A 156 21.14 3.03 -4.09
N THR A 157 21.52 4.25 -4.46
CA THR A 157 20.60 5.41 -4.48
C THR A 157 19.39 5.15 -5.35
N GLY A 158 19.60 4.65 -6.57
CA GLY A 158 18.52 4.29 -7.50
C GLY A 158 17.60 3.20 -6.92
N VAL A 159 18.16 2.16 -6.31
CA VAL A 159 17.37 1.09 -5.69
C VAL A 159 16.55 1.62 -4.50
N VAL A 160 17.14 2.41 -3.61
CA VAL A 160 16.43 3.01 -2.46
C VAL A 160 15.28 3.91 -2.94
N PHE A 161 15.52 4.73 -3.95
CA PHE A 161 14.51 5.60 -4.55
C PHE A 161 13.34 4.79 -5.13
N ILE A 162 13.63 3.72 -5.88
CA ILE A 162 12.61 2.83 -6.46
C ILE A 162 11.82 2.12 -5.35
N VAL A 163 12.50 1.58 -4.32
CA VAL A 163 11.85 0.94 -3.18
C VAL A 163 10.87 1.90 -2.50
N ALA A 164 11.30 3.12 -2.21
CA ALA A 164 10.45 4.12 -1.57
C ALA A 164 9.19 4.42 -2.40
N LEU A 165 9.33 4.61 -3.72
CA LEU A 165 8.18 4.79 -4.62
C LEU A 165 7.25 3.58 -4.62
N LEU A 166 7.79 2.36 -4.72
CA LEU A 166 6.98 1.15 -4.72
C LEU A 166 6.22 0.96 -3.41
N VAL A 167 6.85 1.29 -2.27
CA VAL A 167 6.23 1.26 -0.94
C VAL A 167 5.10 2.29 -0.83
N LEU A 168 5.30 3.49 -1.38
CA LEU A 168 4.27 4.53 -1.42
C LEU A 168 3.06 4.14 -2.27
N ILE A 169 3.29 3.45 -3.39
CA ILE A 169 2.21 3.13 -4.33
C ILE A 169 1.30 2.01 -3.81
N LYS A 170 1.84 0.86 -3.36
CA LYS A 170 1.00 -0.29 -2.97
C LYS A 170 0.93 -0.54 -1.45
N PRO A 171 2.05 -0.83 -0.74
CA PRO A 171 2.03 -1.07 0.70
C PRO A 171 1.35 0.03 1.52
N ALA A 172 1.73 1.29 1.30
CA ALA A 172 1.14 2.42 2.02
C ALA A 172 -0.36 2.56 1.73
N SER A 173 -0.79 2.30 0.48
CA SER A 173 -2.21 2.32 0.11
C SER A 173 -3.01 1.25 0.83
N PHE A 174 -2.45 0.04 0.88
CA PHE A 174 -3.07 -1.08 1.55
C PHE A 174 -3.17 -0.81 3.06
N PHE A 175 -2.13 -0.27 3.68
CA PHE A 175 -2.16 0.15 5.07
C PHE A 175 -3.23 1.22 5.34
N ILE A 176 -3.31 2.27 4.52
CA ILE A 176 -4.32 3.33 4.68
C ILE A 176 -5.73 2.73 4.60
N THR A 177 -5.99 1.88 3.62
CA THR A 177 -7.27 1.18 3.48
C THR A 177 -7.57 0.29 4.70
N LEU A 178 -6.58 -0.46 5.19
CA LEU A 178 -6.74 -1.29 6.39
C LEU A 178 -7.01 -0.45 7.64
N PHE A 179 -6.24 0.62 7.84
CA PHE A 179 -6.38 1.51 8.99
C PHE A 179 -7.78 2.09 9.04
N ILE A 180 -8.24 2.60 7.91
CA ILE A 180 -9.53 3.23 7.80
C ILE A 180 -10.67 2.20 7.92
N SER A 181 -10.54 1.01 7.34
CA SER A 181 -11.56 -0.06 7.45
C SER A 181 -11.63 -0.73 8.83
N SER A 182 -10.53 -0.72 9.59
CA SER A 182 -10.43 -1.39 10.89
C SER A 182 -11.15 -0.65 12.02
N LYS A 183 -11.27 0.67 11.89
CA LYS A 183 -12.08 1.50 12.77
C LYS A 183 -13.39 1.73 12.02
N THR A 184 -14.53 1.34 12.58
CA THR A 184 -15.88 1.58 12.05
C THR A 184 -16.22 3.08 12.03
N ILE A 185 -15.37 3.88 11.41
CA ILE A 185 -15.50 5.32 11.20
C ILE A 185 -16.22 5.44 9.87
N GLY A 186 -17.56 5.34 9.91
CA GLY A 186 -18.43 5.49 8.74
C GLY A 186 -18.96 4.19 8.15
N GLY A 187 -19.89 3.52 8.86
CA GLY A 187 -20.74 2.47 8.29
C GLY A 187 -20.01 1.18 7.87
N SER A 188 -20.77 0.12 7.62
CA SER A 188 -20.22 -1.16 7.17
C SER A 188 -19.59 -1.00 5.78
N PRO A 189 -18.31 -1.38 5.56
CA PRO A 189 -17.67 -1.25 4.26
C PRO A 189 -18.37 -2.14 3.23
N GLY A 190 -19.17 -1.54 2.37
CA GLY A 190 -19.92 -2.23 1.31
C GLY A 190 -21.37 -1.76 1.15
N GLU A 191 -21.93 -1.13 2.18
CA GLU A 191 -23.31 -0.65 2.19
C GLU A 191 -23.36 0.87 2.07
N ILE A 192 -23.90 1.37 0.96
CA ILE A 192 -24.24 2.78 0.82
C ILE A 192 -25.60 2.95 1.47
N LYS A 193 -25.64 3.74 2.55
CA LYS A 193 -26.92 4.20 3.09
C LYS A 193 -27.58 5.07 2.04
N MET A 194 -28.73 4.64 1.53
CA MET A 194 -29.46 5.40 0.52
C MET A 194 -30.00 6.69 1.15
N THR A 195 -29.37 7.81 0.85
CA THR A 195 -29.80 9.13 1.32
C THR A 195 -30.94 9.66 0.46
N LYS A 196 -31.71 10.60 1.03
CA LYS A 196 -32.78 11.31 0.33
C LYS A 196 -32.31 11.95 -0.98
N SER A 197 -31.08 12.47 -1.03
CA SER A 197 -30.54 13.12 -2.24
C SER A 197 -30.20 12.12 -3.35
N VAL A 198 -29.61 10.96 -3.00
CA VAL A 198 -29.29 9.90 -3.97
C VAL A 198 -30.57 9.35 -4.59
N LEU A 199 -31.57 9.04 -3.76
CA LEU A 199 -32.85 8.54 -4.24
C LEU A 199 -33.59 9.57 -5.10
N ALA A 200 -33.52 10.85 -4.74
CA ALA A 200 -34.05 11.94 -5.54
C ALA A 200 -33.37 12.04 -6.91
N SER A 201 -32.03 12.00 -6.95
CA SER A 201 -31.27 12.09 -8.20
C SER A 201 -31.57 10.94 -9.17
N ALA A 202 -31.66 9.71 -8.68
CA ALA A 202 -32.02 8.55 -9.49
C ALA A 202 -33.45 8.67 -10.05
N TYR A 203 -34.39 9.09 -9.20
CA TYR A 203 -35.78 9.29 -9.60
C TYR A 203 -35.93 10.43 -10.63
N TYR A 204 -35.24 11.55 -10.44
CA TYR A 204 -35.23 12.66 -11.41
C TYR A 204 -34.58 12.27 -12.73
N ALA A 205 -33.51 11.48 -12.72
CA ALA A 205 -32.88 10.98 -13.93
C ALA A 205 -33.86 10.08 -14.73
N ASP A 206 -34.60 9.20 -14.06
CA ASP A 206 -35.61 8.39 -14.73
C ASP A 206 -36.83 9.19 -15.19
N LEU A 207 -37.25 10.20 -14.42
CA LEU A 207 -38.29 11.14 -14.87
C LEU A 207 -37.85 11.89 -16.12
N SER A 208 -36.61 12.39 -16.16
CA SER A 208 -36.11 13.17 -17.29
C SER A 208 -36.15 12.37 -18.61
N LYS A 209 -35.90 11.05 -18.57
CA LYS A 209 -36.02 10.17 -19.74
C LYS A 209 -37.46 10.07 -20.25
N ILE A 210 -38.44 10.10 -19.36
CA ILE A 210 -39.87 9.98 -19.71
C ILE A 210 -40.38 11.28 -20.36
N TYR A 211 -39.88 12.44 -19.92
CA TYR A 211 -40.36 13.75 -20.38
C TYR A 211 -39.55 14.35 -21.54
N LEU A 212 -38.35 13.84 -21.86
CA LEU A 212 -37.58 14.29 -23.03
C LEU A 212 -38.12 13.79 -24.38
N ASP A 213 -39.12 12.90 -24.38
CA ASP A 213 -39.70 12.27 -25.58
C ASP A 213 -41.10 12.83 -25.94
N THR A 214 -41.49 13.99 -25.39
CA THR A 214 -42.83 14.57 -25.60
C THR A 214 -42.80 15.87 -26.41
N ASP A 215 -43.57 15.87 -27.50
CA ASP A 215 -43.68 16.92 -28.51
C ASP A 215 -44.20 18.28 -27.97
N ASP A 216 -43.75 19.36 -28.61
CA ASP A 216 -43.52 20.73 -28.09
C ASP A 216 -44.76 21.60 -27.75
N ASN A 217 -45.92 21.01 -27.41
CA ASN A 217 -47.18 21.77 -27.26
C ASN A 217 -47.86 21.72 -25.88
N SER A 218 -47.15 21.34 -24.81
CA SER A 218 -47.73 21.18 -23.46
C SER A 218 -47.05 21.96 -22.32
N LEU A 219 -46.21 22.96 -22.64
CA LEU A 219 -45.38 23.71 -21.68
C LEU A 219 -46.16 24.31 -20.48
N ASN A 220 -47.42 24.70 -20.65
CA ASN A 220 -48.24 25.27 -19.57
C ASN A 220 -48.80 24.24 -18.58
N ASN A 221 -48.96 22.97 -18.97
CA ASN A 221 -49.36 21.89 -18.08
C ASN A 221 -48.16 21.10 -17.54
N LEU A 222 -46.97 21.31 -18.13
CA LEU A 222 -45.74 20.65 -17.71
C LEU A 222 -45.36 21.07 -16.29
N GLY A 223 -45.39 22.38 -15.96
CA GLY A 223 -45.02 22.88 -14.63
C GLY A 223 -45.84 22.29 -13.49
N VAL A 224 -47.17 22.23 -13.63
CA VAL A 224 -48.09 21.67 -12.62
C VAL A 224 -47.92 20.15 -12.50
N THR A 225 -47.68 19.46 -13.61
CA THR A 225 -47.46 18.00 -13.63
C THR A 225 -46.09 17.64 -13.04
N LEU A 226 -45.09 18.47 -13.29
CA LEU A 226 -43.74 18.34 -12.75
C LEU A 226 -43.70 18.63 -11.25
N GLU A 227 -44.48 19.61 -10.78
CA GLU A 227 -44.59 19.92 -9.36
C GLU A 227 -45.35 18.83 -8.58
N LYS A 228 -46.46 18.31 -9.12
CA LYS A 228 -47.18 17.15 -8.55
C LYS A 228 -46.33 15.88 -8.52
N SER A 229 -45.58 15.61 -9.59
CA SER A 229 -44.68 14.45 -9.63
C SER A 229 -43.51 14.62 -8.67
N LYS A 230 -42.98 15.84 -8.50
CA LYS A 230 -41.97 16.18 -7.49
C LYS A 230 -42.49 15.95 -6.07
N THR A 231 -43.68 16.41 -5.72
CA THR A 231 -44.25 16.17 -4.38
C THR A 231 -44.49 14.69 -4.12
N LYS A 232 -44.96 13.95 -5.14
CA LYS A 232 -45.15 12.50 -5.05
C LYS A 232 -43.81 11.78 -4.89
N ALA A 233 -42.78 12.20 -5.64
CA ALA A 233 -41.41 11.71 -5.49
C ALA A 233 -40.90 11.92 -4.07
N GLU A 234 -41.03 13.14 -3.54
CA GLU A 234 -40.59 13.50 -2.20
C GLU A 234 -41.29 12.66 -1.12
N SER A 235 -42.58 12.35 -1.30
CA SER A 235 -43.32 11.47 -0.40
C SER A 235 -42.81 10.02 -0.45
N VAL A 236 -42.57 9.47 -1.65
CA VAL A 236 -42.01 8.12 -1.85
C VAL A 236 -40.59 8.04 -1.30
N ILE A 237 -39.78 9.08 -1.53
CA ILE A 237 -38.43 9.19 -1.02
C ILE A 237 -38.43 9.28 0.51
N SER A 238 -39.33 10.06 1.10
CA SER A 238 -39.45 10.14 2.56
C SER A 238 -39.88 8.82 3.19
N TYR A 239 -40.76 8.07 2.53
CA TYR A 239 -41.17 6.73 2.95
C TYR A 239 -40.04 5.70 2.83
N LEU A 240 -39.30 5.72 1.71
CA LEU A 240 -38.19 4.81 1.47
C LEU A 240 -36.97 5.14 2.35
N ALA A 241 -36.68 6.43 2.59
CA ALA A 241 -35.63 6.85 3.51
C ALA A 241 -35.95 6.55 4.99
N ALA A 242 -37.23 6.38 5.34
CA ALA A 242 -37.64 5.89 6.65
C ALA A 242 -37.38 4.37 6.84
N GLN A 243 -37.14 3.64 5.74
CA GLN A 243 -36.62 2.28 5.79
C GLN A 243 -35.09 2.33 5.70
N ASP A 244 -34.39 1.51 6.49
CA ASP A 244 -32.92 1.45 6.49
C ASP A 244 -32.44 0.68 5.24
N LEU A 245 -32.55 1.34 4.09
CA LEU A 245 -32.21 0.79 2.77
C LEU A 245 -30.71 0.91 2.54
N ASN A 246 -30.02 -0.23 2.66
CA ASN A 246 -28.63 -0.37 2.32
C ASN A 246 -28.50 -1.03 0.95
N VAL A 247 -27.81 -0.36 0.03
CA VAL A 247 -27.54 -0.89 -1.31
C VAL A 247 -26.06 -1.19 -1.44
N ASP A 248 -25.76 -2.33 -2.06
CA ASP A 248 -24.40 -2.74 -2.36
C ASP A 248 -23.72 -1.70 -3.27
N SER A 249 -22.74 -1.02 -2.69
CA SER A 249 -21.91 0.00 -3.34
C SER A 249 -21.37 -0.43 -4.70
N LYS A 250 -21.00 -1.72 -4.85
CA LYS A 250 -20.42 -2.26 -6.09
C LYS A 250 -21.40 -2.33 -7.25
N LYS A 251 -22.70 -2.45 -6.98
CA LYS A 251 -23.74 -2.48 -8.01
C LYS A 251 -24.22 -1.08 -8.39
N ALA A 252 -24.15 -0.14 -7.45
CA ALA A 252 -24.64 1.23 -7.65
C ALA A 252 -23.64 2.14 -8.37
N PHE A 253 -22.33 1.95 -8.16
CA PHE A 253 -21.30 2.76 -8.79
C PHE A 253 -20.23 1.86 -9.42
N LEU A 254 -20.12 1.92 -10.75
CA LEU A 254 -18.93 1.44 -11.45
C LEU A 254 -17.76 2.34 -11.04
N SER A 255 -17.07 1.99 -9.95
CA SER A 255 -15.91 2.74 -9.49
C SER A 255 -14.74 2.51 -10.45
N ASN A 256 -14.39 3.50 -11.27
CA ASN A 256 -13.31 3.41 -12.27
C ASN A 256 -11.89 3.38 -11.68
N ASP A 257 -11.69 2.97 -10.42
CA ASP A 257 -10.41 3.01 -9.69
C ASP A 257 -9.69 4.38 -9.71
N ALA A 258 -10.34 5.45 -10.20
CA ALA A 258 -9.72 6.75 -10.43
C ALA A 258 -9.19 7.38 -9.13
N GLY A 259 -9.92 7.25 -8.03
CA GLY A 259 -9.47 7.73 -6.71
C GLY A 259 -8.18 7.05 -6.23
N LYS A 260 -8.00 5.76 -6.53
CA LYS A 260 -6.78 5.01 -6.22
C LYS A 260 -5.60 5.55 -7.02
N TRP A 261 -5.78 5.77 -8.32
CA TRP A 261 -4.76 6.36 -9.19
C TRP A 261 -4.39 7.79 -8.80
N ILE A 262 -5.37 8.64 -8.45
CA ILE A 262 -5.11 9.99 -7.94
C ILE A 262 -4.21 9.93 -6.70
N GLY A 263 -4.54 9.06 -5.74
CA GLY A 263 -3.73 8.89 -4.54
C GLY A 263 -2.32 8.32 -4.82
N TYR A 264 -2.11 7.58 -5.90
CA TYR A 264 -0.79 7.08 -6.29
C TYR A 264 0.07 8.21 -6.86
N ILE A 265 -0.52 9.03 -7.74
CA ILE A 265 0.14 10.17 -8.36
C ILE A 265 0.54 11.20 -7.31
N GLU A 266 -0.39 11.57 -6.42
CA GLU A 266 -0.14 12.59 -5.38
C GLU A 266 1.05 12.23 -4.49
N ARG A 267 1.09 10.99 -3.97
CA ARG A 267 2.20 10.56 -3.11
C ARG A 267 3.52 10.47 -3.84
N SER A 268 3.49 10.04 -5.11
CA SER A 268 4.68 10.03 -5.96
C SER A 268 5.21 11.44 -6.19
N MET A 269 4.32 12.41 -6.46
CA MET A 269 4.70 13.82 -6.62
C MET A 269 5.25 14.42 -5.32
N ILE A 270 4.60 14.19 -4.17
CA ILE A 270 5.07 14.67 -2.87
C ILE A 270 6.46 14.09 -2.57
N PHE A 271 6.67 12.79 -2.80
CA PHE A 271 7.96 12.14 -2.61
C PHE A 271 9.05 12.75 -3.51
N ILE A 272 8.78 12.91 -4.80
CA ILE A 272 9.72 13.51 -5.75
C ILE A 272 10.08 14.92 -5.28
N PHE A 273 9.09 15.77 -5.00
CA PHE A 273 9.34 17.13 -4.53
C PHE A 273 10.07 17.18 -3.19
N PHE A 274 9.85 16.21 -2.30
CA PHE A 274 10.58 16.10 -1.05
C PHE A 274 12.07 15.83 -1.29
N ILE A 275 12.40 14.85 -2.12
CA ILE A 275 13.80 14.52 -2.47
C ILE A 275 14.50 15.70 -3.16
N PHE A 276 13.79 16.47 -3.99
CA PHE A 276 14.33 17.68 -4.63
C PHE A 276 14.24 18.94 -3.76
N ASN A 277 13.89 18.81 -2.48
CA ASN A 277 13.76 19.91 -1.51
C ASN A 277 12.80 21.04 -1.95
N GLN A 278 11.73 20.69 -2.68
CA GLN A 278 10.71 21.60 -3.20
C GLN A 278 9.50 21.67 -2.26
N ALA A 279 9.70 22.21 -1.05
CA ALA A 279 8.65 22.32 -0.03
C ALA A 279 7.42 23.13 -0.51
N ALA A 280 7.64 24.17 -1.32
CA ALA A 280 6.56 24.98 -1.90
C ALA A 280 5.63 24.15 -2.81
N ALA A 281 6.19 23.24 -3.62
CA ALA A 281 5.40 22.38 -4.51
C ALA A 281 4.54 21.38 -3.72
N ILE A 282 5.06 20.85 -2.62
CA ILE A 282 4.30 19.99 -1.70
C ILE A 282 3.12 20.76 -1.08
N ALA A 283 3.35 21.99 -0.62
CA ALA A 283 2.30 22.84 -0.06
C ALA A 283 1.19 23.14 -1.07
N VAL A 284 1.54 23.41 -2.33
CA VAL A 284 0.58 23.62 -3.42
C VAL A 284 -0.27 22.37 -3.67
N ILE A 285 0.33 21.17 -3.73
CA ILE A 285 -0.44 19.92 -3.88
C ILE A 285 -1.46 19.76 -2.73
N MET A 286 -1.03 19.99 -1.49
CA MET A 286 -1.90 19.87 -0.32
C MET A 286 -3.03 20.91 -0.33
N ALA A 287 -2.75 22.14 -0.76
CA ALA A 287 -3.75 23.19 -0.92
C ALA A 287 -4.79 22.82 -1.99
N ILE A 288 -4.34 22.36 -3.16
CA ILE A 288 -5.23 21.92 -4.25
C ILE A 288 -6.14 20.78 -3.79
N LYS A 289 -5.58 19.77 -3.10
CA LYS A 289 -6.35 18.64 -2.58
C LYS A 289 -7.42 19.07 -1.59
N THR A 290 -7.08 20.00 -0.70
CA THR A 290 -8.02 20.56 0.29
C THR A 290 -9.10 21.40 -0.39
N ALA A 291 -8.75 22.19 -1.41
CA ALA A 291 -9.68 23.02 -2.16
C ALA A 291 -10.71 22.18 -2.93
N PHE A 292 -10.28 21.13 -3.63
CA PHE A 292 -11.23 20.21 -4.31
C PHE A 292 -12.16 19.50 -3.33
N ARG A 293 -11.67 19.27 -2.12
CA ARG A 293 -12.48 18.66 -1.07
C ARG A 293 -13.59 19.55 -0.55
N PHE A 294 -13.41 20.87 -0.57
CA PHE A 294 -14.37 21.82 -0.02
C PHE A 294 -15.73 21.75 -0.72
N ASN A 295 -15.76 21.36 -2.00
CA ASN A 295 -17.00 21.21 -2.75
C ASN A 295 -17.83 20.00 -2.29
N ASP A 296 -17.19 18.94 -1.77
CA ASP A 296 -17.86 17.76 -1.21
C ASP A 296 -18.40 18.00 0.21
N LEU A 297 -17.96 19.07 0.90
CA LEU A 297 -18.36 19.42 2.28
C LEU A 297 -19.69 20.18 2.35
N LYS A 298 -20.25 20.61 1.21
CA LYS A 298 -21.46 21.45 1.15
C LYS A 298 -22.79 20.69 1.28
N ASP A 299 -22.77 19.36 1.26
CA ASP A 299 -23.96 18.53 1.50
C ASP A 299 -24.07 18.22 3.01
N ASP A 300 -24.97 18.94 3.71
CA ASP A 300 -25.12 18.96 5.18
C ASP A 300 -25.44 17.61 5.85
N ASN A 301 -25.64 16.53 5.10
CA ASN A 301 -25.99 15.20 5.62
C ASN A 301 -24.83 14.20 5.70
N ASP A 302 -23.58 14.62 5.43
CA ASP A 302 -22.45 13.69 5.25
C ASP A 302 -21.14 14.13 5.97
N SER A 303 -21.27 14.69 7.18
CA SER A 303 -20.12 15.09 8.02
C SER A 303 -19.15 13.92 8.28
N THR A 304 -19.66 12.70 8.44
CA THR A 304 -18.86 11.49 8.65
C THR A 304 -17.99 11.16 7.43
N ARG A 305 -18.51 11.31 6.20
CA ARG A 305 -17.72 11.12 4.98
C ARG A 305 -16.66 12.22 4.85
N SER A 306 -17.01 13.45 5.20
CA SER A 306 -16.09 14.58 5.21
C SER A 306 -14.89 14.35 6.14
N GLU A 307 -15.15 13.93 7.37
CA GLU A 307 -14.13 13.54 8.36
C GLU A 307 -13.28 12.37 7.86
N TYR A 308 -13.92 11.31 7.36
CA TYR A 308 -13.25 10.11 6.84
C TYR A 308 -12.20 10.47 5.82
N ILE A 309 -12.60 11.24 4.80
CA ILE A 309 -11.67 11.52 3.73
C ILE A 309 -10.57 12.47 4.26
N MET A 310 -10.83 13.31 5.27
CA MET A 310 -9.88 14.30 5.80
C MET A 310 -8.78 13.59 6.58
N ILE A 311 -9.20 12.67 7.45
CA ILE A 311 -8.31 11.76 8.17
C ILE A 311 -7.49 10.94 7.18
N GLY A 312 -8.11 10.40 6.12
CA GLY A 312 -7.40 9.64 5.08
C GLY A 312 -6.35 10.48 4.34
N THR A 313 -6.65 11.74 4.05
CA THR A 313 -5.72 12.68 3.40
C THR A 313 -4.53 13.00 4.30
N PHE A 314 -4.80 13.31 5.56
CA PHE A 314 -3.76 13.61 6.55
C PHE A 314 -2.86 12.39 6.81
N LEU A 315 -3.44 11.21 6.98
CA LEU A 315 -2.71 9.96 7.17
C LEU A 315 -1.83 9.63 5.95
N SER A 316 -2.36 9.80 4.74
CA SER A 316 -1.61 9.61 3.49
C SER A 316 -0.41 10.54 3.39
N PHE A 317 -0.61 11.83 3.68
CA PHE A 317 0.48 12.81 3.70
C PHE A 317 1.55 12.44 4.73
N PHE A 318 1.14 12.12 5.97
CA PHE A 318 2.05 11.77 7.06
C PHE A 318 2.91 10.55 6.74
N ILE A 319 2.32 9.46 6.25
CA ILE A 319 3.05 8.26 5.82
C ILE A 319 4.02 8.58 4.69
N THR A 320 3.60 9.44 3.75
CA THR A 320 4.44 9.84 2.62
C THR A 320 5.67 10.59 3.08
N MET A 321 5.51 11.53 4.02
CA MET A 321 6.61 12.29 4.61
C MET A 321 7.59 11.39 5.36
N ILE A 322 7.11 10.40 6.11
CA ILE A 322 7.98 9.43 6.81
C ILE A 322 8.81 8.63 5.81
N ILE A 323 8.18 8.03 4.80
CA ILE A 323 8.89 7.21 3.80
C ILE A 323 9.88 8.08 3.00
N ALA A 324 9.48 9.29 2.63
CA ALA A 324 10.35 10.23 1.93
C ALA A 324 11.57 10.64 2.77
N GLY A 325 11.36 10.93 4.07
CA GLY A 325 12.43 11.25 5.01
C GLY A 325 13.41 10.09 5.21
N ILE A 326 12.90 8.86 5.34
CA ILE A 326 13.75 7.65 5.44
C ILE A 326 14.58 7.47 4.17
N ALA A 327 13.99 7.67 2.99
CA ALA A 327 14.69 7.55 1.71
C ALA A 327 15.76 8.64 1.56
N ASP A 328 15.43 9.91 1.82
CA ASP A 328 16.37 11.03 1.78
C ASP A 328 17.54 10.83 2.73
N PHE A 329 17.25 10.44 3.98
CA PHE A 329 18.29 10.11 4.97
C PHE A 329 19.19 8.98 4.49
N SER A 330 18.61 7.91 3.92
CA SER A 330 19.37 6.77 3.40
C SER A 330 20.27 7.18 2.22
N ILE A 331 19.74 8.00 1.30
CA ILE A 331 20.48 8.53 0.14
C ILE A 331 21.64 9.41 0.60
N LYS A 332 21.39 10.39 1.48
CA LYS A 332 22.46 11.25 2.02
C LYS A 332 23.54 10.44 2.73
N SER A 333 23.15 9.44 3.53
CA SER A 333 24.10 8.56 4.22
C SER A 333 25.01 7.78 3.26
N ILE A 334 24.54 7.45 2.05
CA ILE A 334 25.34 6.77 1.02
C ILE A 334 26.39 7.72 0.42
N TRP A 335 26.04 9.00 0.22
CA TRP A 335 26.89 9.98 -0.48
C TRP A 335 27.82 10.77 0.43
N ASP A 336 27.38 11.11 1.65
CA ASP A 336 28.15 11.93 2.59
C ASP A 336 29.35 11.18 3.18
N GLY A 337 29.53 9.90 2.84
CA GLY A 337 30.67 9.09 3.27
C GLY A 337 30.82 9.00 4.78
N VAL A 338 29.77 9.34 5.53
CA VAL A 338 29.84 9.38 6.98
C VAL A 338 30.18 7.98 7.45
N GLU A 339 31.14 7.88 8.37
CA GLU A 339 31.51 6.66 9.09
C GLU A 339 30.31 5.98 9.81
N TYR A 340 29.09 6.49 9.69
CA TYR A 340 27.90 5.72 9.99
C TYR A 340 27.61 4.77 8.84
N LYS A 341 28.21 3.58 8.95
CA LYS A 341 27.63 2.39 8.35
C LYS A 341 26.13 2.42 8.65
N MET A 342 25.25 2.21 7.66
CA MET A 342 23.81 2.06 7.90
C MET A 342 23.51 0.91 8.91
N LEU A 343 24.52 0.07 9.18
CA LEU A 343 24.55 -1.01 10.16
C LEU A 343 25.03 -0.60 11.56
N ASP A 344 25.66 0.56 11.69
CA ASP A 344 25.99 1.24 12.95
C ASP A 344 24.92 2.28 13.33
N PHE A 345 23.69 2.13 12.79
CA PHE A 345 22.57 3.05 13.02
C PHE A 345 22.20 3.12 14.50
N ASN A 346 22.80 4.10 15.19
CA ASN A 346 22.46 4.45 16.54
C ASN A 346 21.19 5.30 16.52
N ILE A 347 20.04 4.63 16.72
CA ILE A 347 18.70 5.25 16.82
C ILE A 347 18.73 6.50 17.71
N MET A 348 19.48 6.50 18.80
CA MET A 348 19.55 7.63 19.74
C MET A 348 20.22 8.87 19.16
N ALA A 349 21.20 8.72 18.27
CA ALA A 349 21.86 9.85 17.61
C ALA A 349 21.01 10.49 16.50
N PHE A 350 20.13 9.71 15.86
CA PHE A 350 19.17 10.23 14.87
C PHE A 350 18.11 11.11 15.55
N PHE A 351 17.55 10.64 16.67
CA PHE A 351 16.55 11.40 17.43
C PHE A 351 17.14 12.68 18.04
N SER A 352 18.39 12.67 18.51
CA SER A 352 18.99 13.87 19.12
C SER A 352 19.35 14.98 18.14
N LYS A 353 19.54 14.66 16.85
CA LYS A 353 19.97 15.62 15.82
C LYS A 353 18.83 16.28 15.05
N TYR A 354 17.64 15.66 15.06
CA TYR A 354 16.51 16.11 14.23
C TYR A 354 15.21 16.36 15.02
N ILE A 355 15.13 15.98 16.31
CA ILE A 355 13.92 16.13 17.15
C ILE A 355 14.17 16.97 18.42
N LEU A 356 15.42 17.35 18.70
CA LEU A 356 15.81 18.41 19.63
C LEU A 356 16.52 19.51 18.85
#